data_AF-A0A820C9X7-F1
#
_entry.id   AF-A0A820C9X7-F1
#
_cell.length_a   1.000
_cell.length_b   1.000
_cell.length_c   1.000
_cell.angle_alpha   90.00
_cell.angle_beta   90.00
_cell.angle_gamma   90.00
#
_symmetry.space_group_name_H-M   'P 1'
#
loop_
_entity.id
_entity.type
_entity.pdbx_description
1 polymer ?
#
loop_
_entity_poly.entity_id
_entity_poly.type
_entity_poly.pdbx_seq_one_letter_code
_entity_poly.pdbx_strand_id
1 'polypeptide(L)'
;MIANPCGFQSCRNGGTCQVAMNGYICLCPAYYVGVNCEYINPCVLIGAPSSCQSLLTPSGNYTCSCPTNPLCLTKYSCEKINIYKYPSVQVIHVNMELVL
;
A
#
# COMPACT_ATOMS: atom_id res chain seq x y z
N MET A 1 -9.59 -36.14 -12.13
CA MET A 1 -8.45 -35.71 -11.31
C MET A 1 -8.56 -34.21 -11.11
N ILE A 2 -9.11 -33.79 -9.98
CA ILE A 2 -9.28 -32.36 -9.66
C ILE A 2 -7.94 -31.95 -9.07
N ALA A 3 -7.13 -31.22 -9.84
CA ALA A 3 -5.92 -30.61 -9.30
C ALA A 3 -6.35 -29.68 -8.18
N ASN A 4 -5.89 -29.92 -6.94
CA ASN A 4 -6.10 -28.96 -5.86
C ASN A 4 -5.44 -27.64 -6.29
N PRO A 5 -6.21 -26.56 -6.54
CA PRO A 5 -5.63 -25.32 -7.02
C PRO A 5 -4.72 -24.66 -5.97
N CYS A 6 -4.87 -25.05 -4.70
CA CYS A 6 -3.97 -24.70 -3.59
C CYS A 6 -2.87 -25.73 -3.32
N GLY A 7 -2.23 -26.24 -4.36
CA GLY A 7 -1.06 -27.12 -4.22
C GLY A 7 0.12 -26.48 -3.47
N PHE A 8 1.18 -27.26 -3.24
CA PHE A 8 2.34 -26.91 -2.41
C PHE A 8 3.11 -25.63 -2.80
N GLN A 9 2.84 -25.01 -3.95
CA GLN A 9 3.59 -23.84 -4.46
C GLN A 9 2.72 -22.68 -4.94
N SER A 10 1.42 -22.66 -4.63
CA SER A 10 0.51 -21.65 -5.15
C SER A 10 0.73 -20.26 -4.52
N CYS A 11 1.00 -20.14 -3.22
CA CYS A 11 1.26 -18.84 -2.58
C CYS A 11 2.66 -18.83 -1.96
N ARG A 12 3.41 -17.75 -2.20
CA ARG A 12 4.77 -17.55 -1.70
C ARG A 12 4.76 -16.63 -0.48
N ASN A 13 5.90 -16.53 0.19
CA ASN A 13 6.18 -15.55 1.23
C ASN A 13 5.15 -15.51 2.38
N GLY A 14 4.61 -16.67 2.76
CA GLY A 14 3.61 -16.77 3.83
C GLY A 14 2.18 -16.37 3.41
N GLY A 15 1.91 -16.23 2.11
CA GLY A 15 0.57 -16.03 1.58
C GLY A 15 -0.35 -17.23 1.87
N THR A 16 -1.60 -16.95 2.20
CA THR A 16 -2.61 -17.98 2.46
C THR A 16 -3.38 -18.29 1.18
N CYS A 17 -3.40 -19.56 0.78
CA CYS A 17 -4.15 -19.99 -0.41
C CYS A 17 -5.62 -20.26 -0.09
N GLN A 18 -6.52 -19.70 -0.90
CA GLN A 18 -7.95 -19.97 -0.85
C GLN A 18 -8.43 -20.50 -2.20
N VAL A 19 -9.20 -21.59 -2.17
CA VAL A 19 -9.82 -22.16 -3.37
C VAL A 19 -10.95 -21.23 -3.84
N ALA A 20 -10.98 -20.95 -5.13
CA ALA A 20 -12.01 -20.14 -5.78
C ALA A 20 -12.67 -20.92 -6.92
N MET A 21 -13.84 -20.48 -7.40
CA MET A 21 -14.59 -21.18 -8.44
C MET A 21 -13.78 -21.48 -9.72
N ASN A 22 -12.82 -20.61 -10.06
CA ASN A 22 -11.96 -20.74 -11.25
C ASN A 22 -10.47 -20.92 -10.91
N GLY A 23 -10.14 -21.50 -9.75
CA GLY A 23 -8.75 -21.77 -9.37
C GLY A 23 -8.48 -21.45 -7.90
N TYR A 24 -7.53 -20.55 -7.63
CA TYR A 24 -7.18 -20.11 -6.29
C TYR A 24 -6.90 -18.61 -6.23
N ILE A 25 -6.96 -18.08 -5.02
CA ILE A 25 -6.61 -16.70 -4.68
C ILE A 25 -5.57 -16.78 -3.55
N CYS A 26 -4.52 -15.98 -3.63
CA CYS A 26 -3.57 -15.80 -2.54
C CYS A 26 -3.90 -14.56 -1.73
N LEU A 27 -4.11 -14.74 -0.42
CA LEU A 27 -4.15 -13.64 0.53
C LEU A 27 -2.71 -13.31 0.94
N CYS A 28 -2.19 -12.20 0.42
CA CYS A 28 -0.82 -11.78 0.68
C CYS A 28 -0.68 -11.04 2.01
N PRO A 29 0.43 -11.27 2.76
CA PRO A 29 0.80 -10.40 3.87
C PRO A 29 1.08 -8.98 3.38
N ALA A 30 0.99 -7.98 4.26
CA ALA A 30 1.16 -6.56 3.90
C ALA A 30 2.46 -6.26 3.11
N TYR A 31 3.54 -6.99 3.42
CA TYR A 31 4.87 -6.81 2.81
C TYR A 31 5.01 -7.39 1.40
N TYR A 32 4.03 -8.13 0.89
CA TYR A 32 4.12 -8.83 -0.39
C TYR A 32 2.90 -8.56 -1.29
N VAL A 33 3.12 -8.61 -2.60
CA VAL A 33 2.12 -8.40 -3.66
C VAL A 33 2.40 -9.36 -4.81
N GLY A 34 1.47 -9.47 -5.75
CA GLY A 34 1.53 -10.47 -6.83
C GLY A 34 0.39 -11.47 -6.75
N VAL A 35 0.19 -12.20 -7.85
CA VAL A 35 -0.83 -13.27 -7.90
C VAL A 35 -0.50 -14.37 -6.89
N ASN A 36 0.80 -14.59 -6.66
CA ASN A 36 1.35 -15.60 -5.77
C ASN A 36 2.11 -14.98 -4.60
N CYS A 37 1.92 -13.68 -4.31
CA CYS A 37 2.68 -12.93 -3.31
C CYS A 37 4.21 -13.00 -3.52
N GLU A 38 4.64 -13.04 -4.78
CA GLU A 38 6.02 -13.26 -5.19
C GLU A 38 6.88 -11.99 -5.19
N TYR A 39 6.27 -10.81 -5.14
CA TYR A 39 6.94 -9.52 -5.17
C TYR A 39 6.82 -8.81 -3.82
N ILE A 40 7.80 -7.97 -3.48
CA ILE A 40 7.74 -7.11 -2.30
C ILE A 40 6.79 -5.94 -2.57
N ASN A 41 5.96 -5.60 -1.59
CA ASN A 41 5.07 -4.45 -1.68
C ASN A 41 5.89 -3.13 -1.66
N PRO A 42 5.95 -2.38 -2.78
CA PRO A 42 6.74 -1.15 -2.85
C PRO A 42 6.22 -0.06 -1.92
N CYS A 43 4.93 -0.09 -1.55
CA CYS A 43 4.36 0.87 -0.60
C CYS A 43 4.89 0.67 0.82
N VAL A 44 5.19 -0.57 1.21
CA VAL A 44 5.71 -0.83 2.56
C VAL A 44 7.18 -0.46 2.65
N LEU A 45 7.95 -0.65 1.58
CA LEU A 45 9.38 -0.30 1.53
C LEU A 45 9.65 1.18 1.78
N ILE A 46 8.74 2.04 1.33
CA ILE A 46 8.87 3.50 1.45
C ILE A 46 8.08 4.05 2.64
N GLY A 47 7.51 3.19 3.48
CA GLY A 47 6.68 3.60 4.62
C GLY A 47 5.42 4.37 4.22
N ALA A 48 4.83 4.05 3.07
CA ALA A 48 3.65 4.75 2.59
C ALA A 48 2.45 4.52 3.53
N PRO A 49 1.59 5.54 3.72
CA PRO A 49 0.38 5.41 4.54
C PRO A 49 -0.60 4.42 3.91
N SER A 50 -1.53 3.90 4.73
CA SER A 50 -2.54 2.92 4.31
C SER A 50 -3.50 3.41 3.22
N SER A 51 -3.52 4.71 2.93
CA SER A 51 -4.25 5.30 1.80
C SER A 51 -3.58 5.03 0.46
N CYS A 52 -2.30 4.65 0.43
CA CYS A 52 -1.57 4.32 -0.78
C CYS A 52 -1.73 2.83 -1.11
N GLN A 53 -1.77 2.52 -2.41
CA GLN A 53 -1.97 1.17 -2.90
C GLN A 53 -0.92 0.81 -3.94
N SER A 54 -0.47 -0.44 -3.90
CA SER A 54 0.37 -1.02 -4.94
C SER A 54 -0.46 -1.28 -6.21
N LEU A 55 0.02 -0.80 -7.34
CA LEU A 55 -0.61 -0.99 -8.65
C LEU A 55 0.38 -1.66 -9.61
N LEU A 56 -0.12 -2.61 -10.42
CA LEU A 56 0.63 -3.17 -11.53
C LEU A 56 0.60 -2.18 -12.70
N THR A 57 1.78 -1.75 -13.15
CA THR A 57 1.93 -0.90 -14.33
C THR A 57 1.72 -1.71 -15.62
N PRO A 58 1.40 -1.06 -16.76
CA PRO A 58 1.32 -1.73 -18.06
C PRO A 58 2.62 -2.44 -18.46
N SER A 59 3.75 -1.99 -17.91
CA SER A 59 5.07 -2.61 -18.10
C SER A 59 5.28 -3.90 -17.30
N GLY A 60 4.30 -4.31 -16.47
CA GLY A 60 4.37 -5.52 -15.65
C GLY A 60 5.10 -5.34 -14.31
N ASN A 61 5.32 -4.10 -13.86
CA ASN A 61 6.01 -3.82 -12.59
C ASN A 61 5.06 -3.23 -11.53
N TYR A 62 5.26 -3.55 -10.26
CA TYR A 62 4.48 -3.01 -9.14
C TYR A 62 5.03 -1.65 -8.70
N THR A 63 4.19 -0.62 -8.76
CA THR A 63 4.49 0.72 -8.25
C THR A 63 3.57 1.08 -7.09
N CYS A 64 4.03 1.96 -6.20
CA CYS A 64 3.17 2.51 -5.16
C CYS A 64 2.51 3.80 -5.67
N SER A 65 1.18 3.83 -5.67
CA SER A 65 0.39 5.01 -6.04
C SER A 65 -0.48 5.45 -4.86
N CYS A 66 -0.52 6.75 -4.61
CA CYS A 66 -1.31 7.34 -3.55
C CYS A 66 -2.39 8.24 -4.19
N PRO A 67 -3.63 8.22 -3.68
CA PRO A 67 -4.60 9.23 -4.05
C PRO A 67 -4.00 10.60 -3.66
N THR A 68 -3.89 11.50 -4.64
CA THR A 68 -3.50 12.88 -4.38
C THR A 68 -4.60 13.52 -3.54
N ASN A 69 -4.42 13.53 -2.23
CA ASN A 69 -5.20 14.36 -1.33
C ASN A 69 -4.53 15.75 -1.33
N PRO A 70 -5.26 16.87 -1.42
CA PRO A 70 -4.70 18.23 -1.28
C PRO A 70 -3.94 18.53 0.04
N LEU A 71 -3.81 17.54 0.93
CA LEU A 71 -3.06 17.58 2.18
C LEU A 71 -1.73 16.79 2.14
N CYS A 72 -1.41 16.10 1.05
CA CYS A 72 -0.11 15.43 0.89
C CYS A 72 0.95 16.47 0.53
N LEU A 73 1.68 16.99 1.53
CA LEU A 73 2.73 18.00 1.34
C LEU A 73 3.93 17.46 0.54
N THR A 74 4.10 16.14 0.47
CA THR A 74 5.07 15.44 -0.39
C THR A 74 4.49 14.08 -0.84
N LYS A 75 5.18 13.40 -1.76
CA LYS A 75 4.80 12.08 -2.30
C LYS A 75 4.61 10.99 -1.21
N TYR A 76 5.11 11.18 0.02
CA TYR A 76 5.16 10.13 1.05
C TYR A 76 4.78 10.55 2.50
N SER A 77 4.44 11.81 2.77
CA SER A 77 4.10 12.24 4.15
C SER A 77 2.65 12.75 4.25
N CYS A 78 1.78 11.93 4.83
CA CYS A 78 0.43 12.32 5.24
C CYS A 78 0.43 12.64 6.74
N GLU A 79 0.68 13.90 7.11
CA GLU A 79 0.44 14.34 8.48
C GLU A 79 -1.00 14.88 8.60
N LYS A 80 -1.70 14.54 9.69
CA LYS A 80 -3.06 15.04 9.97
C LYS A 80 -3.00 16.52 10.33
N ILE A 81 -2.89 17.39 9.32
CA ILE A 81 -2.92 18.84 9.53
C ILE A 81 -4.39 19.27 9.62
N ASN A 82 -4.84 19.69 10.81
CA ASN A 82 -6.12 20.37 10.98
C ASN A 82 -6.04 21.75 10.35
N ILE A 83 -6.44 21.87 9.08
CA ILE A 83 -6.51 23.15 8.38
C ILE A 83 -7.70 23.95 8.94
N TYR A 84 -7.45 24.87 9.86
CA TYR A 84 -8.43 25.92 10.16
C TYR A 84 -8.40 26.91 9.00
N LYS A 85 -9.44 26.86 8.17
CA LYS A 85 -9.59 27.67 6.96
C LYS A 85 -9.92 29.11 7.34
N TYR A 86 -8.91 29.97 7.50
CA TYR A 86 -9.09 31.42 7.59
C TYR A 86 -8.78 32.09 6.24
N PRO A 87 -9.63 33.02 5.76
CA PRO A 87 -9.62 33.49 4.38
C PRO A 87 -8.48 34.44 3.98
N SER A 88 -7.35 34.54 4.71
CA SER A 88 -6.33 35.55 4.36
C SER A 88 -4.86 35.28 4.71
N VAL A 89 -4.47 34.17 5.36
CA VAL A 89 -3.06 33.95 5.73
C VAL A 89 -2.72 32.45 5.72
N GLN A 90 -1.73 32.04 4.90
CA GLN A 90 -1.06 30.74 5.03
C GLN A 90 0.30 30.97 5.72
N VAL A 91 0.36 30.75 7.03
CA VAL A 91 1.62 30.76 7.78
C VAL A 91 1.81 29.35 8.34
N ILE A 92 2.83 28.66 7.84
CA ILE A 92 3.23 27.33 8.31
C ILE A 92 4.18 27.56 9.47
N HIS A 93 3.69 27.46 10.71
CA HIS A 93 4.57 27.34 11.87
C HIS A 93 5.00 25.88 11.99
N VAL A 94 6.26 25.60 11.63
CA VAL A 94 6.94 24.35 11.96
C VAL A 94 7.34 24.47 13.43
N ASN A 95 6.64 23.78 14.33
CA ASN A 95 7.07 23.74 15.73
C ASN A 95 7.87 22.45 15.95
N MET A 96 9.17 22.64 16.09
CA MET A 96 10.12 21.63 16.52
C MET A 96 10.01 21.54 18.05
N GLU A 97 9.41 20.43 18.51
CA GLU A 97 9.47 19.89 19.88
C GLU A 97 8.87 20.72 21.03
N LEU A 98 7.77 20.22 21.60
CA LEU A 98 7.46 20.39 23.03
C LEU A 98 7.45 18.98 23.64
N VAL A 99 8.62 18.48 24.00
CA VAL A 99 8.75 17.37 24.95
C VAL A 99 8.59 18.01 26.34
N LEU A 100 7.60 17.55 27.11
CA LEU A 100 7.43 17.93 28.53
C LEU A 100 8.64 17.55 29.36
#